data_AF-A0A0C2FY72-F1
#
_entry.id   AF-A0A0C2FY72-F1
#
_cell.length_a   1.000
_cell.length_b   1.000
_cell.length_c   1.000
_cell.angle_alpha   90.00
_cell.angle_beta   90.00
_cell.angle_gamma   90.00
#
_symmetry.space_group_name_H-M   'P 1'
#
loop_
_entity.id
_entity.type
_entity.pdbx_description
1 polymer ?
#
loop_
_entity_poly.entity_id
_entity_poly.type
_entity_poly.pdbx_seq_one_letter_code
_entity_poly.pdbx_strand_id
1 'polypeptide(L)'
;MLADNQLSVDMGFRVLVHEPGKEYSMEAHGLSVPSGAALYAGISVKNISLLQRADWGYCQQGWDPKIHGELLTNLTYTATHCEWNCLAREWISICGCLPMKLLPLKTVQNFPICAPLEISMCAETVYGEVFFEDV
;
A
#
# COMPACT_ATOMS: atom_id res chain seq x y z
N MET A 1 -17.95 -28.78 -12.42
CA MET A 1 -17.19 -28.11 -13.48
C MET A 1 -17.86 -26.78 -13.74
N LEU A 2 -17.38 -25.72 -13.11
CA LEU A 2 -17.77 -24.34 -13.43
C LEU A 2 -16.52 -23.69 -14.01
N ALA A 3 -16.60 -23.33 -15.27
CA ALA A 3 -15.57 -22.58 -15.94
C ALA A 3 -15.71 -21.12 -15.51
N ASP A 4 -14.91 -20.69 -14.54
CA ASP A 4 -14.63 -19.27 -14.35
C ASP A 4 -13.70 -18.83 -15.48
N ASN A 5 -14.32 -18.53 -16.62
CA ASN A 5 -13.67 -17.81 -17.70
C ASN A 5 -13.59 -16.34 -17.28
N GLN A 6 -12.68 -16.03 -16.36
CA GLN A 6 -12.22 -14.65 -16.13
C GLN A 6 -11.39 -14.22 -17.35
N LEU A 7 -12.09 -13.93 -18.45
CA LEU A 7 -11.54 -13.08 -19.50
C LEU A 7 -11.25 -11.73 -18.86
N SER A 8 -9.97 -11.39 -18.71
CA SER A 8 -9.57 -10.02 -18.39
C SER A 8 -10.08 -9.11 -19.50
N VAL A 9 -11.16 -8.36 -19.25
CA VAL A 9 -11.83 -7.48 -20.23
C VAL A 9 -11.01 -6.19 -20.51
N ASP A 10 -9.71 -6.20 -20.24
CA ASP A 10 -8.83 -5.05 -20.48
C ASP A 10 -7.92 -5.37 -21.67
N MET A 11 -8.36 -5.01 -22.88
CA MET A 11 -7.53 -5.10 -24.09
C MET A 11 -6.69 -3.82 -24.22
N GLY A 12 -5.45 -3.87 -23.74
CA GLY A 12 -4.54 -2.73 -23.79
C GLY A 12 -3.48 -2.77 -22.70
N PHE A 13 -3.00 -1.60 -22.30
CA PHE A 13 -2.10 -1.44 -21.15
C PHE A 13 -2.53 -0.23 -20.32
N ARG A 14 -2.14 -0.21 -19.04
CA ARG A 14 -2.36 0.96 -18.17
C ARG A 14 -1.05 1.70 -17.97
N VAL A 15 -1.13 3.02 -17.90
CA VAL A 15 0.01 3.88 -17.54
C VAL A 15 -0.33 4.72 -16.31
N LEU A 16 0.64 4.93 -15.45
CA LEU A 16 0.52 5.76 -14.27
C LEU A 16 1.83 6.52 -14.08
N VAL A 17 1.72 7.80 -13.75
CA VAL A 17 2.84 8.61 -13.30
C VAL A 17 2.72 8.75 -11.79
N HIS A 18 3.76 8.37 -11.06
CA HIS A 18 3.82 8.50 -9.61
C HIS A 18 5.19 9.02 -9.18
N GLU A 19 5.27 9.54 -7.96
CA GLU A 19 6.54 10.00 -7.40
C GLU A 19 7.44 8.81 -7.04
N PRO A 20 8.77 8.92 -7.21
CA PRO A 20 9.71 7.87 -6.85
C PRO A 20 9.60 7.47 -5.37
N GLY A 21 9.61 6.16 -5.11
CA GLY A 21 9.60 5.63 -3.75
C GLY A 21 8.29 5.85 -2.99
N LYS A 22 7.20 6.24 -3.67
CA LYS A 22 5.83 6.22 -3.15
C LYS A 22 5.04 5.08 -3.78
N GLU A 23 4.14 4.49 -3.00
CA GLU A 23 3.23 3.48 -3.49
C GLU A 23 2.32 4.00 -4.61
N TYR A 24 1.96 3.09 -5.52
CA TYR A 24 1.08 3.39 -6.64
C TYR A 24 0.06 2.27 -6.83
N SER A 25 -1.19 2.65 -7.15
CA SER A 25 -2.22 1.69 -7.52
C SER A 25 -2.57 1.84 -8.99
N MET A 26 -2.14 0.86 -9.80
CA MET A 26 -2.53 0.76 -11.21
C MET A 26 -4.04 0.54 -11.38
N GLU A 27 -4.69 -0.06 -10.38
CA GLU A 27 -6.13 -0.29 -10.39
C GLU A 27 -6.92 0.99 -10.14
N ALA A 28 -6.52 1.78 -9.14
CA ALA A 28 -7.24 2.99 -8.74
C ALA A 28 -6.89 4.23 -9.58
N HIS A 29 -5.65 4.34 -10.07
CA HIS A 29 -5.15 5.56 -10.70
C HIS A 29 -4.56 5.36 -12.10
N GLY A 30 -4.44 4.11 -12.56
CA GLY A 30 -3.90 3.81 -13.88
C GLY A 30 -4.84 4.29 -15.00
N LEU A 31 -4.27 4.98 -15.99
CA LEU A 31 -4.96 5.37 -17.21
C LEU A 31 -4.88 4.21 -18.22
N SER A 32 -6.02 3.66 -18.62
CA SER A 32 -6.09 2.62 -19.66
C SER A 32 -5.84 3.19 -21.05
N VAL A 33 -4.97 2.52 -21.80
CA VAL A 33 -4.63 2.80 -23.20
C VAL A 33 -5.05 1.58 -24.03
N PRO A 34 -6.04 1.73 -24.93
CA PRO A 34 -6.49 0.62 -25.76
C PRO A 34 -5.43 0.28 -26.82
N SER A 35 -5.40 -0.99 -27.22
CA SER A 35 -4.55 -1.46 -28.31
C SER A 35 -4.81 -0.71 -29.62
N GLY A 36 -3.74 -0.29 -30.30
CA GLY A 36 -3.84 0.43 -31.58
C GLY A 36 -4.11 1.93 -31.48
N ALA A 37 -4.28 2.48 -30.28
CA ALA A 37 -4.40 3.91 -30.05
C ALA A 37 -3.08 4.54 -29.58
N ALA A 38 -2.89 5.83 -29.88
CA ALA A 38 -1.81 6.62 -29.34
C ALA A 38 -2.31 7.46 -28.16
N LEU A 39 -1.58 7.43 -27.04
CA LEU A 39 -1.86 8.29 -25.88
C LEU A 39 -1.02 9.57 -25.96
N TYR A 40 -1.69 10.72 -25.82
CA TYR A 40 -1.07 12.01 -25.61
C TYR A 40 -1.55 12.57 -24.26
N ALA A 41 -0.64 12.73 -23.31
CA ALA A 41 -0.96 13.21 -21.96
C ALA A 41 -0.02 14.35 -21.56
N GLY A 42 -0.58 15.43 -21.03
CA GLY A 42 0.16 16.49 -20.36
C GLY A 42 0.20 16.23 -18.86
N ILE A 43 1.36 16.45 -18.23
CA ILE A 43 1.54 16.26 -16.79
C ILE A 43 1.68 17.64 -16.15
N SER A 44 0.85 17.94 -15.16
CA SER A 44 0.95 19.15 -14.34
C SER A 44 1.28 18.75 -12.91
N VAL A 45 2.37 19.29 -12.37
CA VAL A 45 2.83 18.99 -11.01
C VAL A 45 2.31 20.05 -10.03
N LYS A 46 1.71 19.59 -8.93
CA LYS A 46 1.27 20.45 -7.82
C LYS A 46 1.96 20.01 -6.54
N ASN A 47 2.75 20.92 -5.96
CA ASN A 47 3.36 20.69 -4.65
C ASN A 47 2.43 21.21 -3.55
N ILE A 48 2.16 20.37 -2.55
CA ILE A 48 1.38 20.73 -1.36
C ILE A 48 2.30 20.60 -0.16
N SER A 49 2.43 21.68 0.60
CA SER A 49 3.15 21.71 1.87
C SER A 49 2.20 22.13 2.99
N LEU A 50 2.19 21.37 4.06
CA LEU A 50 1.33 21.58 5.23
C LEU A 50 2.20 21.73 6.48
N LEU A 51 1.68 22.40 7.50
CA LEU A 51 2.40 22.65 8.75
C LEU A 51 2.66 21.34 9.51
N GLN A 52 3.82 21.28 10.17
CA GLN A 52 4.21 20.17 11.02
C GLN A 52 3.58 20.28 12.41
N ARG A 53 3.58 19.19 13.18
CA ARG A 53 3.08 19.21 14.57
C ARG A 53 3.82 20.20 15.48
N ALA A 54 5.12 20.41 15.26
CA ALA A 54 5.90 21.43 15.99
C ALA A 54 5.41 22.86 15.71
N ASP A 55 4.78 23.07 14.56
CA ASP A 55 4.29 24.36 14.06
C ASP A 55 2.75 24.39 13.99
N TRP A 56 2.08 23.79 14.99
CA TRP A 56 0.61 23.77 15.13
C TRP A 56 -0.16 23.07 14.00
N GLY A 57 0.51 22.25 13.18
CA GLY A 57 -0.09 21.41 12.17
C GLY A 57 -0.30 19.96 12.59
N TYR A 58 -0.73 19.13 11.65
CA TYR A 58 -0.94 17.69 11.86
C TYR A 58 -0.03 16.82 11.00
N CYS A 59 0.80 17.41 10.14
CA CYS A 59 1.66 16.63 9.26
C CYS A 59 2.94 16.18 9.96
N GLN A 60 3.31 14.94 9.67
CA GLN A 60 4.59 14.36 10.02
C GLN A 60 5.48 14.37 8.78
N GLN A 61 6.73 14.84 8.89
CA GLN A 61 7.63 14.92 7.73
C GLN A 61 8.38 13.62 7.42
N GLY A 62 8.52 12.74 8.41
CA GLY A 62 9.34 11.56 8.26
C GLY A 62 9.02 10.49 9.29
N TRP A 63 9.72 9.38 9.20
CA TRP A 63 9.62 8.34 10.22
C TRP A 63 10.14 8.82 11.57
N ASP A 64 9.37 8.55 12.61
CA ASP A 64 9.75 8.73 14.01
C ASP A 64 9.47 7.42 14.77
N PRO A 65 10.51 6.68 15.21
CA PRO A 65 10.33 5.43 15.93
C PRO A 65 9.54 5.56 17.23
N LYS A 66 9.49 6.75 17.85
CA LYS A 66 8.69 6.99 19.06
C LYS A 66 7.19 7.04 18.77
N ILE A 67 6.82 7.40 17.54
CA ILE A 67 5.43 7.53 17.10
C ILE A 67 4.99 6.26 16.35
N HIS A 68 5.85 5.73 15.49
CA HIS A 68 5.50 4.68 14.53
C HIS A 68 5.98 3.27 14.95
N GLY A 69 6.75 3.19 16.03
CA GLY A 69 7.32 1.93 16.52
C GLY A 69 8.45 1.42 15.63
N GLU A 70 8.62 0.10 15.63
CA GLU A 70 9.61 -0.57 14.78
C GLU A 70 9.25 -0.37 13.30
N LEU A 71 10.25 0.03 12.52
CA LEU A 71 10.10 0.23 11.08
C LEU A 71 10.51 -1.05 10.36
N LEU A 72 9.55 -1.66 9.69
CA LEU A 72 9.75 -2.84 8.87
C LEU A 72 10.09 -2.49 7.42
N THR A 73 10.23 -1.21 7.08
CA THR A 73 10.43 -0.73 5.70
C THR A 73 11.47 0.37 5.61
N ASN A 74 12.10 0.49 4.44
CA ASN A 74 12.99 1.59 4.06
C ASN A 74 12.30 2.61 3.12
N LEU A 75 11.00 2.46 2.87
CA LEU A 75 10.24 3.35 2.00
C LEU A 75 10.17 4.76 2.58
N THR A 76 10.06 5.76 1.71
CA THR A 76 9.86 7.16 2.12
C THR A 76 8.59 7.28 2.95
N TYR A 77 8.61 8.12 3.99
CA TYR A 77 7.41 8.32 4.80
C TYR A 77 6.25 8.87 3.97
N THR A 78 5.11 8.17 4.05
CA THR A 78 3.80 8.61 3.57
C THR A 78 2.74 8.06 4.53
N ALA A 79 1.54 8.62 4.55
CA ALA A 79 0.44 8.09 5.36
C ALA A 79 0.16 6.61 5.03
N THR A 80 0.15 6.25 3.75
CA THR A 80 -0.07 4.87 3.29
C THR A 80 1.05 3.93 3.74
N HIS A 81 2.32 4.33 3.62
CA HIS A 81 3.41 3.47 4.09
C HIS A 81 3.41 3.31 5.61
N CYS A 82 2.98 4.34 6.35
CA CYS A 82 2.79 4.27 7.79
C CYS A 82 1.71 3.24 8.16
N GLU A 83 0.55 3.31 7.51
CA GLU A 83 -0.53 2.33 7.66
C GLU A 83 -0.04 0.90 7.35
N TRP A 84 0.70 0.74 6.26
CA TRP A 84 1.26 -0.55 5.87
C TRP A 84 2.27 -1.09 6.86
N ASN A 85 3.15 -0.24 7.41
CA ASN A 85 4.08 -0.64 8.47
C ASN A 85 3.31 -1.11 9.70
N CYS A 86 2.23 -0.42 10.08
CA CYS A 86 1.37 -0.81 11.19
C CYS A 86 0.71 -2.16 10.93
N LEU A 87 0.04 -2.31 9.79
CA LEU A 87 -0.62 -3.56 9.40
C LEU A 87 0.38 -4.72 9.31
N ALA A 88 1.58 -4.50 8.77
CA ALA A 88 2.59 -5.54 8.68
C ALA A 88 3.04 -6.05 10.04
N ARG A 89 3.17 -5.15 11.03
CA ARG A 89 3.49 -5.54 12.41
C ARG A 89 2.39 -6.43 12.99
N GLU A 90 1.11 -6.08 12.77
CA GLU A 90 -0.02 -6.93 13.20
C GLU A 90 -0.04 -8.28 12.51
N TRP A 91 0.14 -8.32 11.19
CA TRP A 91 0.23 -9.58 10.44
C TRP A 91 1.36 -10.48 10.92
N ILE A 92 2.54 -9.93 11.21
CA ILE A 92 3.66 -10.71 11.76
C ILE A 92 3.35 -11.17 13.19
N SER A 93 2.75 -10.33 14.01
CA SER A 93 2.40 -10.65 15.41
C SER A 93 1.39 -11.78 15.50
N ILE A 94 0.31 -11.70 14.70
CA ILE A 94 -0.83 -12.63 14.77
C ILE A 94 -0.54 -13.90 13.96
N CYS A 95 0.08 -13.77 12.79
CA CYS A 95 0.15 -14.85 11.79
C CYS A 95 1.57 -15.30 11.45
N GLY A 96 2.59 -14.54 11.86
CA GLY A 96 3.99 -14.84 11.57
C GLY A 96 4.39 -14.69 10.09
N CYS A 97 3.51 -14.15 9.24
CA CYS A 97 3.72 -14.02 7.79
C CYS A 97 3.15 -12.70 7.26
N LEU A 98 3.55 -12.30 6.05
CA LEU A 98 3.02 -11.12 5.38
C LEU A 98 2.18 -11.50 4.14
N PRO A 99 1.00 -10.87 3.93
CA PRO A 99 0.26 -11.00 2.69
C PRO A 99 1.01 -10.30 1.54
N MET A 100 0.74 -10.72 0.29
CA MET A 100 1.45 -10.21 -0.88
C MET A 100 1.39 -8.69 -1.05
N LYS A 101 0.28 -8.05 -0.64
CA LYS A 101 0.11 -6.59 -0.68
C LYS A 101 1.17 -5.83 0.13
N LEU A 102 1.72 -6.44 1.17
CA LEU A 102 2.72 -5.83 2.06
C LEU A 102 4.16 -6.22 1.70
N LEU A 103 4.37 -6.92 0.57
CA LEU A 103 5.72 -7.28 0.09
C LEU A 103 6.67 -6.11 -0.14
N PRO A 104 6.22 -4.90 -0.54
CA PRO A 104 7.10 -3.75 -0.64
C PRO A 104 7.83 -3.41 0.67
N LEU A 105 7.36 -3.92 1.81
CA LEU A 105 8.01 -3.75 3.11
C LEU A 105 9.11 -4.78 3.38
N LYS A 106 9.25 -5.87 2.61
CA LYS A 106 10.34 -6.87 2.82
C LYS A 106 11.75 -6.34 2.55
N THR A 107 11.90 -5.05 2.29
CA THR A 107 13.18 -4.42 1.98
C THR A 107 14.15 -4.40 3.16
N VAL A 108 13.65 -4.54 4.40
CA VAL A 108 14.47 -4.51 5.61
C VAL A 108 14.69 -5.89 6.21
N GLN A 109 13.71 -6.79 6.12
CA GLN A 109 13.78 -8.14 6.70
C GLN A 109 13.02 -9.16 5.84
N ASN A 110 13.53 -10.41 5.82
CA ASN A 110 12.92 -11.52 5.11
C ASN A 110 11.84 -12.20 5.97
N PHE A 111 10.61 -11.69 5.89
CA PHE A 111 9.43 -12.36 6.44
C PHE A 111 8.91 -13.45 5.50
N PRO A 112 8.21 -14.51 5.97
CA PRO A 112 7.54 -15.45 5.08
C PRO A 112 6.30 -14.82 4.42
N ILE A 113 5.90 -15.32 3.25
CA ILE A 113 4.65 -14.92 2.59
C ILE A 113 3.53 -15.82 3.09
N CYS A 114 2.39 -15.25 3.48
CA CYS A 114 1.22 -16.03 3.85
C CYS A 114 0.66 -16.80 2.65
N ALA A 115 0.34 -18.07 2.87
CA ALA A 115 -0.45 -18.86 1.94
C ALA A 115 -1.92 -18.36 1.90
N PRO A 116 -2.68 -18.62 0.82
CA PRO A 116 -4.06 -18.14 0.70
C PRO A 116 -4.98 -18.53 1.88
N LEU A 117 -4.81 -19.75 2.42
CA LEU A 117 -5.60 -20.21 3.57
C LEU A 117 -5.25 -19.45 4.85
N GLU A 118 -3.96 -19.19 5.09
CA GLU A 118 -3.50 -18.42 6.26
C GLU A 118 -4.05 -17.00 6.21
N ILE A 119 -4.03 -16.36 5.03
CA ILE A 119 -4.63 -15.04 4.83
C ILE A 119 -6.11 -15.06 5.20
N SER A 120 -6.88 -16.05 4.72
CA SER A 120 -8.31 -16.12 5.02
C SER A 120 -8.60 -16.29 6.51
N MET A 121 -7.80 -17.08 7.23
CA MET A 121 -7.99 -17.32 8.65
C MET A 121 -7.58 -16.11 9.50
N CYS A 122 -6.50 -15.43 9.10
CA CYS A 122 -5.94 -14.31 9.83
C CYS A 122 -6.64 -12.99 9.59
N ALA A 123 -7.18 -12.77 8.39
CA ALA A 123 -7.75 -11.49 7.99
C ALA A 123 -8.83 -11.01 8.97
N GLU A 124 -9.67 -11.91 9.49
CA GLU A 124 -10.72 -11.55 10.43
C GLU A 124 -10.17 -11.00 11.75
N THR A 125 -9.06 -11.55 12.25
CA THR A 125 -8.43 -11.07 13.48
C THR A 125 -7.67 -9.77 13.21
N VAL A 126 -6.82 -9.74 12.17
CA VAL A 126 -5.98 -8.58 11.86
C VAL A 126 -6.81 -7.36 11.50
N TYR A 127 -7.82 -7.50 10.62
CA TYR A 127 -8.67 -6.37 10.26
C TYR A 127 -9.77 -6.12 11.27
N GLY A 128 -10.21 -7.15 12.00
CA GLY A 128 -11.21 -7.00 13.06
C GLY A 128 -10.73 -6.09 14.18
N GLU A 129 -9.47 -6.19 14.60
CA GLU A 129 -8.88 -5.33 15.63
C GLU A 129 -8.63 -3.88 15.14
N VAL A 130 -8.34 -3.69 13.85
CA VAL A 130 -8.09 -2.36 13.25
C VAL A 130 -9.36 -1.50 13.18
N PHE A 131 -10.56 -2.08 13.19
CA PHE A 131 -11.83 -1.33 13.18
C PHE A 131 -12.34 -0.90 14.57
N PHE A 132 -11.70 -1.31 15.68
CA PHE A 132 -12.18 -0.96 17.03
C PHE A 132 -11.62 0.34 17.61
N GLU A 133 -10.70 1.03 16.92
CA GLU A 133 -10.17 2.34 17.39
C GLU A 133 -10.92 3.56 16.81
N ASP A 134 -11.96 3.38 16.00
CA ASP A 134 -12.76 4.47 15.38
C ASP A 134 -14.21 4.61 15.93
N VAL A 135 -14.46 4.34 17.22
CA VAL A 135 -15.74 4.65 17.90
C VAL A 135 -15.55 5.55 19.12
#